data_AF-A0A485M3P6-F1
#
_entry.id   AF-A0A485M3P6-F1
#
_cell.length_a   1.000
_cell.length_b   1.000
_cell.length_c   1.000
_cell.angle_alpha   90.00
_cell.angle_beta   90.00
_cell.angle_gamma   90.00
#
_symmetry.space_group_name_H-M   'P 1'
#
loop_
_entity.id
_entity.type
_entity.pdbx_description
1 polymer ?
#
loop_
_entity_poly.entity_id
_entity_poly.type
_entity_poly.pdbx_seq_one_letter_code
_entity_poly.pdbx_strand_id
1 'polypeptide(L)'
;MKSDRYLIDQINPQESWRIFRIMAEFVDGIETLSSLEPAVTIFGSARCRPDDKYYRMAEELAGMLAREGYSVITGGGPGIMEAANKGAFEAGGQSVGLNIVLPFEQIMNPYTNIHINFRYFFVRKVMFIKYAMSYVIFPGGFGTMDELFESLTLIQTDKIKPFPVILVGSDFWGGLLNWIRDTMLKEMKILQEDLAIFTVVDSPGDAVEIIKNTRV
;
A
#
# COMPACT_ATOMS: atom_id res chain seq x y z
N MET A 1 16.87 -8.27 -46.79
CA MET A 1 17.18 -6.86 -46.42
C MET A 1 16.38 -5.86 -47.27
N LYS A 2 15.08 -5.68 -46.97
CA LYS A 2 14.25 -4.56 -47.48
C LYS A 2 13.10 -4.17 -46.53
N SER A 3 12.95 -4.81 -45.36
CA SER A 3 11.87 -4.54 -44.39
C SER A 3 12.12 -3.32 -43.50
N ASP A 4 13.38 -2.89 -43.34
CA ASP A 4 13.75 -1.89 -42.32
C ASP A 4 13.71 -0.44 -42.84
N ARG A 5 13.11 -0.21 -44.02
CA ARG A 5 13.03 1.12 -44.65
C ARG A 5 11.77 1.91 -44.31
N TYR A 6 10.72 1.27 -43.79
CA TYR A 6 9.43 1.90 -43.55
C TYR A 6 9.09 1.88 -42.06
N LEU A 7 9.70 2.81 -41.32
CA LEU A 7 9.57 2.91 -39.85
C LEU A 7 8.11 3.09 -39.40
N ILE A 8 7.29 3.78 -40.21
CA ILE A 8 5.88 4.07 -39.90
C ILE A 8 5.03 2.79 -39.92
N ASP A 9 5.35 1.83 -40.80
CA ASP A 9 4.61 0.59 -40.97
C ASP A 9 4.97 -0.49 -39.93
N GLN A 10 6.06 -0.27 -39.18
CA GLN A 10 6.50 -1.13 -38.08
C GLN A 10 5.97 -0.68 -36.71
N ILE A 11 5.28 0.47 -36.63
CA ILE A 11 4.68 0.93 -35.39
C ILE A 11 3.57 -0.05 -35.02
N ASN A 12 3.80 -0.89 -34.00
CA ASN A 12 2.75 -1.72 -33.41
C ASN A 12 1.77 -0.80 -32.64
N PRO A 13 0.58 -0.48 -33.19
CA PRO A 13 -0.28 0.52 -32.59
C PRO A 13 -0.75 0.10 -31.20
N GLN A 14 -0.81 -1.21 -30.94
CA GLN A 14 -1.20 -1.77 -29.64
C GLN A 14 -0.18 -1.44 -28.54
N GLU A 15 1.12 -1.38 -28.87
CA GLU A 15 2.18 -1.03 -27.92
C GLU A 15 2.18 0.47 -27.63
N SER A 16 2.05 1.31 -28.65
CA SER A 16 1.93 2.77 -28.48
C SER A 16 0.71 3.14 -27.63
N TRP A 17 -0.46 2.55 -27.90
CA TRP A 17 -1.67 2.79 -27.10
C TRP A 17 -1.53 2.32 -25.64
N ARG A 18 -0.77 1.25 -25.37
CA ARG A 18 -0.46 0.83 -24.00
C ARG A 18 0.36 1.87 -23.27
N ILE A 19 1.39 2.44 -23.90
CA ILE A 19 2.21 3.50 -23.31
C ILE A 19 1.35 4.73 -22.97
N PHE A 20 0.49 5.17 -23.89
CA PHE A 20 -0.45 6.26 -23.62
C PHE A 20 -1.39 5.96 -22.45
N ARG A 21 -1.90 4.74 -22.32
CA ARG A 21 -2.73 4.34 -21.17
C ARG A 21 -1.95 4.36 -19.87
N ILE A 22 -0.71 3.88 -19.86
CA ILE A 22 0.17 3.92 -18.68
C ILE A 22 0.39 5.37 -18.24
N MET A 23 0.73 6.26 -19.18
CA MET A 23 0.90 7.68 -18.90
C MET A 23 -0.40 8.31 -18.38
N ALA A 24 -1.55 7.96 -18.94
CA ALA A 24 -2.84 8.44 -18.47
C ALA A 24 -3.15 7.99 -17.03
N GLU A 25 -2.88 6.72 -16.67
CA GLU A 25 -3.04 6.27 -15.28
C GLU A 25 -2.09 6.97 -14.31
N PHE A 26 -0.88 7.34 -14.75
CA PHE A 26 0.02 8.17 -13.94
C PHE A 26 -0.53 9.58 -13.74
N VAL A 27 -1.04 10.23 -14.79
CA VAL A 27 -1.61 11.58 -14.69
C VAL A 27 -2.82 11.59 -13.77
N ASP A 28 -3.78 10.68 -14.00
CA ASP A 28 -5.00 10.56 -13.21
C ASP A 28 -4.70 10.27 -11.72
N GLY A 29 -3.75 9.36 -11.46
CA GLY A 29 -3.26 9.07 -10.13
C GLY A 29 -2.64 10.28 -9.44
N ILE A 30 -1.80 11.04 -10.16
CA ILE A 30 -1.10 12.19 -9.60
C ILE A 30 -2.07 13.34 -9.30
N GLU A 31 -2.97 13.64 -10.24
CA GLU A 31 -3.94 14.74 -10.10
C GLU A 31 -4.91 14.45 -8.96
N THR A 32 -5.51 13.27 -8.93
CA THR A 32 -6.49 12.89 -7.91
C THR A 32 -5.88 12.89 -6.51
N LEU A 33 -4.67 12.34 -6.35
CA LEU A 33 -4.02 12.21 -5.04
C LEU A 33 -3.27 13.48 -4.61
N SER A 34 -3.12 14.49 -5.47
CA SER A 34 -2.43 15.74 -5.14
C SER A 34 -3.11 16.57 -4.03
N SER A 35 -4.39 16.30 -3.77
CA SER A 35 -5.22 17.00 -2.79
C SER A 35 -5.34 16.28 -1.44
N LEU A 36 -4.58 15.19 -1.25
CA LEU A 36 -4.61 14.45 0.00
C LEU A 36 -3.87 15.21 1.10
N GLU A 37 -4.46 15.17 2.30
CA GLU A 37 -3.72 15.40 3.53
C GLU A 37 -2.65 14.30 3.72
N PRO A 38 -1.63 14.48 4.58
CA PRO A 38 -0.62 13.46 4.83
C PRO A 38 -1.27 12.07 5.02
N ALA A 39 -0.83 11.10 4.22
CA ALA A 39 -1.61 9.87 4.04
C ALA A 39 -0.89 8.64 4.60
N VAL A 40 -1.65 7.76 5.24
CA VAL A 40 -1.18 6.46 5.71
C VAL A 40 -1.77 5.39 4.81
N THR A 41 -0.91 4.55 4.23
CA THR A 41 -1.36 3.42 3.43
C THR A 41 -1.50 2.18 4.30
N ILE A 42 -2.68 1.57 4.29
CA ILE A 42 -3.00 0.38 5.07
C ILE A 42 -3.16 -0.83 4.15
N PHE A 43 -2.39 -1.88 4.42
CA PHE A 43 -2.44 -3.16 3.71
C PHE A 43 -2.86 -4.29 4.64
N GLY A 44 -3.45 -5.33 4.08
CA GLY A 44 -3.79 -6.55 4.81
C GLY A 44 -4.63 -7.51 3.98
N SER A 45 -5.08 -8.59 4.62
CA SER A 45 -5.86 -9.63 3.97
C SER A 45 -7.18 -9.13 3.39
N ALA A 46 -7.43 -9.41 2.11
CA ALA A 46 -8.74 -9.28 1.47
C ALA A 46 -9.78 -10.31 1.97
N ARG A 47 -9.35 -11.27 2.81
CA ARG A 47 -10.18 -12.39 3.29
C ARG A 47 -10.56 -12.27 4.76
N CYS A 48 -10.10 -11.21 5.44
CA CYS A 48 -10.45 -10.94 6.83
C CYS A 48 -11.96 -10.65 6.93
N ARG A 49 -12.61 -11.17 7.97
CA ARG A 49 -14.07 -11.00 8.17
C ARG A 49 -14.32 -9.96 9.28
N PRO A 50 -15.49 -9.30 9.31
CA PRO A 50 -15.79 -8.28 10.33
C PRO A 50 -15.70 -8.75 11.79
N ASP A 51 -15.86 -10.04 12.05
CA ASP A 51 -15.73 -10.67 13.37
C ASP A 51 -14.27 -10.94 13.79
N ASP A 52 -13.31 -10.82 12.87
CA ASP A 52 -11.88 -10.96 13.15
C ASP A 52 -11.36 -9.78 13.99
N LYS A 53 -10.41 -10.06 14.89
CA LYS A 53 -9.78 -9.02 15.71
C LYS A 53 -9.04 -8.00 14.85
N TYR A 54 -8.39 -8.42 13.76
CA TYR A 54 -7.61 -7.54 12.90
C TYR A 54 -8.48 -6.61 12.06
N TYR A 55 -9.71 -7.04 11.71
CA TYR A 55 -10.68 -6.16 11.06
C TYR A 55 -11.03 -4.99 12.00
N ARG A 56 -11.42 -5.29 13.25
CA ARG A 56 -11.75 -4.25 14.23
C ARG A 56 -10.58 -3.32 14.53
N MET A 57 -9.37 -3.86 14.64
CA MET A 57 -8.16 -3.05 14.85
C MET A 57 -7.87 -2.13 13.65
N ALA A 58 -8.07 -2.59 12.41
CA ALA A 58 -7.87 -1.78 11.22
C ALA A 58 -8.91 -0.64 11.12
N GLU A 59 -10.16 -0.95 11.46
CA GLU A 59 -11.25 0.04 11.54
C GLU A 59 -10.96 1.10 12.63
N GLU A 60 -10.60 0.66 13.83
CA GLU A 60 -10.22 1.54 14.94
C GLU A 60 -9.03 2.44 14.58
N LEU A 61 -7.95 1.85 14.08
CA LEU A 61 -6.75 2.56 13.65
C LEU A 61 -7.07 3.65 12.64
N ALA A 62 -7.79 3.29 11.57
CA ALA A 62 -8.12 4.23 10.51
C ALA A 62 -9.02 5.37 11.00
N GLY A 63 -9.95 5.08 11.91
CA GLY A 63 -10.78 6.10 12.54
C GLY A 63 -9.99 7.02 13.49
N MET A 64 -8.92 6.53 14.14
CA MET A 64 -8.00 7.37 14.91
C MET A 64 -7.18 8.28 13.98
N LEU A 65 -6.61 7.71 12.90
CA LEU A 65 -5.82 8.45 11.91
C LEU A 65 -6.64 9.56 11.25
N ALA A 66 -7.86 9.27 10.82
CA ALA A 66 -8.75 10.26 10.22
C ALA A 66 -9.07 11.43 11.18
N ARG A 67 -9.26 11.15 12.48
CA ARG A 67 -9.49 12.18 13.50
C ARG A 67 -8.27 13.06 13.76
N GLU A 68 -7.08 12.55 13.48
CA GLU A 68 -5.82 13.30 13.55
C GLU A 68 -5.50 14.04 12.25
N GLY A 69 -6.39 13.97 11.24
CA GLY A 69 -6.25 14.68 9.96
C GLY A 69 -5.47 13.91 8.89
N TYR A 70 -5.17 12.63 9.10
CA TYR A 70 -4.50 11.82 8.10
C TYR A 70 -5.49 11.24 7.08
N SER A 71 -5.09 11.22 5.81
CA SER A 71 -5.78 10.45 4.78
C SER A 71 -5.49 8.95 4.97
N VAL A 72 -6.45 8.09 4.69
CA VAL A 72 -6.26 6.63 4.70
C VAL A 72 -6.34 6.09 3.29
N ILE A 73 -5.25 5.47 2.83
CA ILE A 73 -5.16 4.85 1.50
C ILE A 73 -5.20 3.33 1.65
N THR A 74 -6.03 2.67 0.85
CA THR A 74 -6.06 1.20 0.77
C THR A 74 -6.16 0.74 -0.68
N GLY A 75 -6.13 -0.57 -0.88
CA GLY A 75 -6.43 -1.17 -2.18
C GLY A 75 -7.91 -1.19 -2.58
N GLY A 76 -8.83 -0.66 -1.76
CA GLY A 76 -10.26 -0.54 -2.05
C GLY A 76 -11.05 -1.86 -2.05
N GLY A 77 -10.42 -2.99 -1.74
CA GLY A 77 -11.07 -4.30 -1.69
C GLY A 77 -11.80 -4.60 -0.37
N PRO A 78 -12.27 -5.84 -0.19
CA PRO A 78 -12.86 -6.33 1.05
C PRO A 78 -11.81 -6.57 2.16
N GLY A 79 -12.26 -7.02 3.33
CA GLY A 79 -11.41 -7.42 4.44
C GLY A 79 -10.74 -6.24 5.13
N ILE A 80 -9.42 -6.31 5.37
CA ILE A 80 -8.70 -5.24 6.07
C ILE A 80 -8.82 -3.90 5.32
N MET A 81 -8.80 -3.93 3.99
CA MET A 81 -8.94 -2.72 3.17
C MET A 81 -10.29 -2.05 3.43
N GLU A 82 -11.37 -2.82 3.43
CA GLU A 82 -12.71 -2.33 3.78
C GLU A 82 -12.77 -1.81 5.21
N ALA A 83 -12.22 -2.55 6.18
CA ALA A 83 -12.21 -2.12 7.58
C ALA A 83 -11.53 -0.75 7.76
N ALA A 84 -10.36 -0.58 7.16
CA ALA A 84 -9.63 0.67 7.18
C ALA A 84 -10.40 1.80 6.47
N ASN A 85 -10.96 1.53 5.28
CA ASN A 85 -11.77 2.53 4.59
C ASN A 85 -13.01 2.92 5.41
N LYS A 86 -13.67 1.95 6.05
CA LYS A 86 -14.83 2.16 6.91
C LYS A 86 -14.49 3.05 8.09
N GLY A 87 -13.43 2.73 8.83
CA GLY A 87 -13.01 3.52 9.98
C GLY A 87 -12.70 4.97 9.62
N ALA A 88 -11.99 5.20 8.52
CA ALA A 88 -11.69 6.54 8.03
C ALA A 88 -12.94 7.30 7.56
N PHE A 89 -13.82 6.63 6.82
CA PHE A 89 -15.06 7.20 6.29
C PHE A 89 -16.04 7.59 7.39
N GLU A 90 -16.28 6.73 8.36
CA GLU A 90 -17.19 6.99 9.49
C GLU A 90 -16.66 8.10 10.41
N ALA A 91 -15.34 8.29 10.46
CA ALA A 91 -14.70 9.41 11.14
C ALA A 91 -14.71 10.73 10.34
N GLY A 92 -15.25 10.73 9.11
CA GLY A 92 -15.34 11.91 8.25
C GLY A 92 -14.03 12.29 7.54
N GLY A 93 -13.05 11.39 7.49
CA GLY A 93 -11.74 11.62 6.85
C GLY A 93 -11.70 11.31 5.36
N GLN A 94 -10.56 11.58 4.73
CA GLN A 94 -10.28 11.15 3.35
C GLN A 94 -10.00 9.64 3.34
N SER A 95 -10.87 8.88 2.67
CA SER A 95 -10.82 7.41 2.56
C SER A 95 -10.65 7.02 1.10
N VAL A 96 -9.43 6.63 0.75
CA VAL A 96 -8.98 6.40 -0.62
C VAL A 96 -8.96 4.92 -0.95
N GLY A 97 -9.54 4.55 -2.09
CA GLY A 97 -9.47 3.22 -2.68
C GLY A 97 -8.70 3.22 -3.99
N LEU A 98 -7.49 2.70 -3.99
CA LEU A 98 -6.72 2.47 -5.22
C LEU A 98 -7.00 1.05 -5.70
N ASN A 99 -8.03 0.87 -6.51
CA ASN A 99 -8.47 -0.44 -6.98
C ASN A 99 -7.63 -0.93 -8.16
N ILE A 100 -7.60 -2.25 -8.38
CA ILE A 100 -6.96 -2.88 -9.53
C ILE A 100 -7.97 -3.72 -10.29
N VAL A 101 -8.02 -3.57 -11.61
CA VAL A 101 -8.90 -4.36 -12.48
C VAL A 101 -8.36 -5.80 -12.58
N LEU A 102 -9.10 -6.75 -12.02
CA LEU A 102 -8.78 -8.18 -12.06
C LEU A 102 -9.75 -8.94 -12.98
N PRO A 103 -9.37 -10.13 -13.49
CA PRO A 103 -10.27 -10.97 -14.31
C PRO A 103 -11.54 -11.42 -13.57
N PHE A 104 -11.47 -11.48 -12.25
CA PHE A 104 -12.62 -11.69 -11.37
C PHE A 104 -12.92 -10.38 -10.66
N GLU A 105 -14.19 -9.99 -10.59
CA GLU A 105 -14.59 -8.68 -10.13
C GLU A 105 -14.21 -8.46 -8.65
N GLN A 106 -13.18 -7.65 -8.42
CA GLN A 106 -12.94 -7.05 -7.11
C GLN A 106 -13.84 -5.82 -7.03
N ILE A 107 -14.97 -5.97 -6.33
CA ILE A 107 -15.90 -4.88 -6.08
C ILE A 107 -15.25 -3.94 -5.06
N MET A 108 -15.27 -2.64 -5.38
CA MET A 108 -14.80 -1.61 -4.47
C MET A 108 -15.70 -1.56 -3.25
N ASN A 109 -15.12 -1.49 -2.05
CA ASN A 109 -15.91 -1.38 -0.83
C ASN A 109 -16.66 -0.04 -0.78
N PRO A 110 -17.81 0.05 -0.09
CA PRO A 110 -18.67 1.24 -0.12
C PRO A 110 -18.14 2.42 0.71
N TYR A 111 -16.99 2.27 1.37
CA TYR A 111 -16.45 3.25 2.32
C TYR A 111 -15.29 4.07 1.73
N THR A 112 -15.08 4.03 0.42
CA THR A 112 -14.12 4.89 -0.28
C THR A 112 -14.83 6.15 -0.78
N ASN A 113 -14.37 7.34 -0.38
CA ASN A 113 -14.88 8.61 -0.90
C ASN A 113 -13.99 9.21 -2.01
N ILE A 114 -12.76 8.70 -2.16
CA ILE A 114 -11.88 8.97 -3.29
C ILE A 114 -11.50 7.62 -3.91
N HIS A 115 -11.69 7.45 -5.22
CA HIS A 115 -11.46 6.16 -5.87
C HIS A 115 -10.73 6.32 -7.20
N ILE A 116 -9.78 5.40 -7.44
CA ILE A 116 -9.04 5.32 -8.71
C ILE A 116 -8.97 3.86 -9.11
N ASN A 117 -9.22 3.57 -10.38
CA ASN A 117 -9.13 2.22 -10.93
C ASN A 117 -7.90 2.09 -11.83
N PHE A 118 -6.96 1.25 -11.42
CA PHE A 118 -5.77 0.96 -12.20
C PHE A 118 -5.95 -0.32 -13.02
N ARG A 119 -5.31 -0.38 -14.19
CA ARG A 119 -5.10 -1.64 -14.92
C ARG A 119 -3.70 -2.18 -14.72
N TYR A 120 -2.74 -1.30 -14.45
CA TYR A 120 -1.33 -1.65 -14.32
C TYR A 120 -0.89 -1.64 -12.85
N PHE A 121 -0.53 -2.82 -12.33
CA PHE A 121 -0.05 -2.97 -10.95
C PHE A 121 1.07 -2.00 -10.58
N PHE A 122 2.05 -1.82 -11.46
CA PHE A 122 3.20 -0.96 -11.16
C PHE A 122 2.83 0.52 -11.03
N VAL A 123 1.80 1.00 -11.76
CA VAL A 123 1.35 2.40 -11.61
C VAL A 123 0.69 2.57 -10.24
N ARG A 124 -0.19 1.62 -9.88
CA ARG A 124 -0.85 1.58 -8.57
C ARG A 124 0.16 1.55 -7.41
N LYS A 125 1.21 0.74 -7.52
CA LYS A 125 2.30 0.64 -6.53
C LYS A 125 3.01 1.97 -6.33
N VAL A 126 3.34 2.66 -7.42
CA VAL A 126 3.92 4.01 -7.33
C VAL A 126 3.00 4.97 -6.57
N MET A 127 1.69 4.89 -6.77
CA MET A 127 0.74 5.74 -6.04
C MET A 127 0.66 5.43 -4.55
N PHE A 128 0.73 4.15 -4.15
CA PHE A 128 0.81 3.79 -2.73
C PHE A 128 2.04 4.38 -2.04
N ILE A 129 3.20 4.33 -2.70
CA ILE A 129 4.47 4.78 -2.12
C ILE A 129 4.59 6.30 -2.13
N LYS A 130 4.27 6.94 -3.26
CA LYS A 130 4.51 8.37 -3.48
C LYS A 130 3.73 9.26 -2.52
N TYR A 131 2.51 8.86 -2.17
CA TYR A 131 1.60 9.66 -1.34
C TYR A 131 1.56 9.21 0.11
N ALA A 132 2.23 8.10 0.47
CA ALA A 132 2.29 7.64 1.84
C ALA A 132 3.39 8.35 2.65
N MET A 133 3.03 8.73 3.88
CA MET A 133 3.97 9.10 4.93
C MET A 133 4.29 7.94 5.88
N SER A 134 3.51 6.87 5.84
CA SER A 134 3.71 5.65 6.62
C SER A 134 2.92 4.50 6.02
N TYR A 135 3.42 3.28 6.19
CA TYR A 135 2.69 2.05 5.91
C TYR A 135 2.28 1.36 7.20
N VAL A 136 1.03 0.89 7.25
CA VAL A 136 0.57 -0.03 8.29
C VAL A 136 0.15 -1.34 7.65
N ILE A 137 0.82 -2.42 8.03
CA ILE A 137 0.69 -3.75 7.43
C ILE A 137 0.05 -4.69 8.45
N PHE A 138 -1.23 -4.98 8.22
CA PHE A 138 -1.96 -6.01 8.95
C PHE A 138 -1.69 -7.41 8.38
N PRO A 139 -2.04 -8.47 9.11
CA PRO A 139 -1.94 -9.84 8.61
C PRO A 139 -2.58 -10.04 7.24
N GLY A 140 -1.84 -10.70 6.36
CA GLY A 140 -2.17 -10.74 4.93
C GLY A 140 -1.50 -11.87 4.16
N GLY A 141 -1.92 -12.01 2.90
CA GLY A 141 -1.38 -13.01 1.97
C GLY A 141 -0.32 -12.42 1.04
N PHE A 142 -0.17 -13.00 -0.15
CA PHE A 142 0.86 -12.60 -1.11
C PHE A 142 0.83 -11.13 -1.52
N GLY A 143 -0.36 -10.55 -1.75
CA GLY A 143 -0.46 -9.12 -2.07
C GLY A 143 0.07 -8.22 -0.95
N THR A 144 -0.17 -8.59 0.31
CA THR A 144 0.37 -7.86 1.47
C THR A 144 1.88 -8.04 1.59
N MET A 145 2.40 -9.24 1.32
CA MET A 145 3.83 -9.51 1.34
C MET A 145 4.58 -8.77 0.22
N ASP A 146 3.97 -8.68 -0.96
CA ASP A 146 4.50 -7.94 -2.11
C ASP A 146 4.72 -6.46 -1.75
N GLU A 147 3.69 -5.79 -1.21
CA GLU A 147 3.78 -4.38 -0.79
C GLU A 147 4.73 -4.17 0.39
N LEU A 148 4.76 -5.11 1.35
CA LEU A 148 5.72 -5.09 2.46
C LEU A 148 7.16 -5.13 1.94
N PHE A 149 7.53 -6.18 1.22
CA PHE A 149 8.92 -6.35 0.78
C PHE A 149 9.35 -5.30 -0.25
N GLU A 150 8.44 -4.82 -1.10
CA GLU A 150 8.72 -3.69 -1.99
C GLU A 150 9.11 -2.43 -1.19
N SER A 151 8.34 -2.07 -0.16
CA SER A 151 8.66 -0.92 0.69
C SER A 151 10.00 -1.08 1.40
N LEU A 152 10.28 -2.28 1.96
CA LEU A 152 11.56 -2.56 2.63
C LEU A 152 12.74 -2.41 1.67
N THR A 153 12.65 -2.97 0.47
CA THR A 153 13.71 -2.85 -0.55
C THR A 153 13.90 -1.42 -1.01
N LEU A 154 12.83 -0.64 -1.21
CA LEU A 154 12.95 0.76 -1.65
C LEU A 154 13.59 1.66 -0.58
N ILE A 155 13.28 1.42 0.70
CA ILE A 155 13.93 2.13 1.82
C ILE A 155 15.40 1.70 1.93
N GLN A 156 15.67 0.39 1.95
CA GLN A 156 17.03 -0.17 2.03
C GLN A 156 17.96 0.36 0.93
N THR A 157 17.42 0.59 -0.27
CA THR A 157 18.21 1.01 -1.45
C THR A 157 18.24 2.53 -1.67
N ASP A 158 17.76 3.32 -0.71
CA ASP A 158 17.64 4.78 -0.78
C ASP A 158 16.90 5.28 -2.04
N LYS A 159 15.97 4.47 -2.58
CA LYS A 159 15.13 4.86 -3.71
C LYS A 159 13.97 5.74 -3.30
N ILE A 160 13.62 5.70 -2.02
CA ILE A 160 12.65 6.57 -1.37
C ILE A 160 13.20 7.07 -0.05
N LYS A 161 12.63 8.17 0.46
CA LYS A 161 12.92 8.59 1.84
C LYS A 161 12.38 7.54 2.82
N PRO A 162 13.12 7.21 3.89
CA PRO A 162 12.62 6.33 4.92
C PRO A 162 11.33 6.88 5.55
N PHE A 163 10.35 6.01 5.70
CA PHE A 163 9.12 6.28 6.45
C PHE A 163 8.79 5.07 7.33
N PRO A 164 7.97 5.22 8.39
CA PRO A 164 7.64 4.10 9.27
C PRO A 164 6.86 3.01 8.54
N VAL A 165 7.41 1.80 8.52
CA VAL A 165 6.70 0.56 8.13
C VAL A 165 6.29 -0.17 9.41
N ILE A 166 4.99 -0.19 9.70
CA ILE A 166 4.45 -0.69 10.96
C ILE A 166 3.71 -2.02 10.70
N LEU A 167 4.17 -3.10 11.32
CA LEU A 167 3.56 -4.42 11.26
C LEU A 167 2.61 -4.60 12.45
N VAL A 168 1.33 -4.86 12.21
CA VAL A 168 0.34 -5.06 13.28
C VAL A 168 0.13 -6.56 13.55
N GLY A 169 0.19 -6.96 14.82
CA GLY A 169 -0.07 -8.33 15.28
C GLY A 169 1.18 -9.20 15.31
N SER A 170 1.95 -9.09 16.40
CA SER A 170 3.21 -9.80 16.61
C SER A 170 3.08 -11.32 16.47
N ASP A 171 1.97 -11.90 16.94
CA ASP A 171 1.65 -13.33 16.79
C ASP A 171 1.72 -13.82 15.34
N PHE A 172 1.23 -13.01 14.39
CA PHE A 172 1.20 -13.37 12.97
C PHE A 172 2.59 -13.23 12.34
N TRP A 173 3.30 -12.13 12.65
CA TRP A 173 4.57 -11.80 12.01
C TRP A 173 5.76 -12.60 12.58
N GLY A 174 5.63 -13.16 13.78
CA GLY A 174 6.74 -13.82 14.50
C GLY A 174 7.51 -14.84 13.65
N GLY A 175 6.81 -15.70 12.92
CA GLY A 175 7.45 -16.72 12.07
C GLY A 175 8.30 -16.11 10.94
N LEU A 176 7.78 -15.08 10.26
CA LEU A 176 8.51 -14.38 9.19
C LEU A 176 9.72 -13.64 9.74
N LEU A 177 9.54 -12.92 10.86
CA LEU A 177 10.61 -12.14 11.47
C LEU A 177 11.73 -13.02 12.03
N ASN A 178 11.39 -14.20 12.54
CA ASN A 178 12.39 -15.20 12.92
C ASN A 178 13.17 -15.68 11.69
N TRP A 179 12.51 -15.98 10.57
CA TRP A 179 13.22 -16.35 9.34
C TRP A 179 14.14 -15.24 8.81
N ILE A 180 13.68 -13.98 8.82
CA ILE A 180 14.50 -12.82 8.43
C ILE A 180 15.76 -12.73 9.30
N ARG A 181 15.65 -12.90 10.63
CA ARG A 181 16.80 -12.84 11.54
C ARG A 181 17.70 -14.07 11.48
N ASP A 182 17.11 -15.25 11.56
CA ASP A 182 17.84 -16.50 11.74
C ASP A 182 18.40 -17.05 10.43
N THR A 183 17.85 -16.61 9.29
CA THR A 183 18.29 -17.02 7.95
C THR A 183 18.86 -15.85 7.17
N MET A 184 18.06 -14.83 6.80
CA MET A 184 18.55 -13.78 5.90
C MET A 184 19.71 -12.99 6.49
N LEU A 185 19.58 -12.53 7.74
CA LEU A 185 20.64 -11.77 8.42
C LEU A 185 21.85 -12.67 8.71
N LYS A 186 21.62 -13.88 9.24
CA LYS A 186 22.71 -14.83 9.53
C LYS A 186 23.52 -15.21 8.29
N GLU A 187 22.88 -15.35 7.14
CA GLU A 187 23.52 -15.63 5.86
C GLU A 187 24.01 -14.37 5.12
N MET A 188 23.99 -13.21 5.78
CA MET A 188 24.45 -11.92 5.25
C MET A 188 23.73 -11.52 3.95
N LYS A 189 22.43 -11.81 3.86
CA LYS A 189 21.55 -11.35 2.76
C LYS A 189 20.94 -9.97 3.03
N ILE A 190 20.97 -9.54 4.29
CA ILE A 190 20.61 -8.20 4.79
C ILE A 190 21.61 -7.80 5.89
N LEU A 191 21.62 -6.53 6.24
CA LEU A 191 22.40 -5.95 7.33
C LEU A 191 21.57 -5.85 8.62
N GLN A 192 22.25 -5.72 9.76
CA GLN A 192 21.58 -5.54 11.07
C GLN A 192 20.69 -4.29 11.09
N GLU A 193 21.11 -3.22 10.41
CA GLU A 193 20.39 -1.95 10.31
C GLU A 193 19.11 -2.05 9.49
N ASP A 194 19.00 -3.00 8.56
CA ASP A 194 17.78 -3.22 7.77
C ASP A 194 16.59 -3.65 8.66
N LEU A 195 16.86 -4.24 9.82
CA LEU A 195 15.83 -4.60 10.78
C LEU A 195 15.19 -3.38 11.46
N ALA A 196 15.79 -2.19 11.35
CA ALA A 196 15.23 -0.94 11.86
C ALA A 196 14.21 -0.30 10.91
N ILE A 197 14.08 -0.81 9.67
CA ILE A 197 13.15 -0.27 8.66
C ILE A 197 11.68 -0.47 9.09
N PHE A 198 11.39 -1.54 9.84
CA PHE A 198 10.04 -1.84 10.29
C PHE A 198 9.94 -1.98 11.83
N THR A 199 8.76 -1.70 12.37
CA THR A 199 8.43 -1.89 13.78
C THR A 199 7.19 -2.76 13.90
N VAL A 200 7.11 -3.57 14.96
CA VAL A 200 5.93 -4.42 15.25
C VAL A 200 5.16 -3.82 16.40
N VAL A 201 3.84 -3.75 16.26
CA VAL A 201 2.92 -3.26 17.29
C VAL A 201 1.72 -4.20 17.43
N ASP A 202 1.07 -4.16 18.59
CA ASP A 202 -0.10 -4.98 18.90
C ASP A 202 -1.36 -4.17 19.18
N SER A 203 -1.28 -2.83 19.15
CA SER A 203 -2.43 -1.95 19.33
C SER A 203 -2.50 -0.84 18.26
N PRO A 204 -3.72 -0.40 17.89
CA PRO A 204 -3.90 0.78 17.04
C PRO A 204 -3.24 2.04 17.61
N GLY A 205 -3.30 2.23 18.93
CA GLY A 205 -2.72 3.40 19.60
C GLY A 205 -1.22 3.54 19.40
N ASP A 206 -0.47 2.43 19.56
CA ASP A 206 0.98 2.42 19.35
C ASP A 206 1.34 2.80 17.90
N ALA A 207 0.57 2.29 16.93
CA ALA A 207 0.77 2.64 15.52
C ALA A 207 0.55 4.15 15.27
N VAL A 208 -0.54 4.72 15.81
CA VAL A 208 -0.83 6.16 15.68
C VAL A 208 0.28 7.00 16.34
N GLU A 209 0.78 6.60 17.50
CA GLU A 209 1.85 7.33 18.18
C GLU A 209 3.14 7.38 17.34
N ILE A 210 3.54 6.25 16.74
CA ILE A 210 4.69 6.19 15.83
C ILE A 210 4.48 7.13 14.63
N ILE A 211 3.28 7.10 14.02
CA ILE A 211 2.95 7.95 12.86
C ILE A 211 3.01 9.42 13.23
N LYS A 212 2.44 9.82 14.38
CA LYS A 212 2.45 11.21 14.86
C LYS A 212 3.84 11.75 15.16
N ASN A 213 4.74 10.89 15.65
CA ASN A 213 6.12 11.26 15.96
C ASN A 213 7.02 11.37 14.71
N THR A 214 6.50 10.96 13.55
CA THR A 214 7.21 11.09 12.27
C THR A 214 7.10 12.52 11.78
N ARG A 215 8.22 13.24 11.78
CA ARG A 215 8.28 14.62 11.25
C ARG A 215 8.13 14.58 9.72
N VAL A 216 7.12 15.29 9.23
CA VAL A 216 6.97 15.65 7.81
C VAL A 216 7.99 16.74 7.44
#